data_AF-A0A3C0HRQ6-F1
#
_entry.id   AF-A0A3C0HRQ6-F1
#
_cell.length_a   1.000
_cell.length_b   1.000
_cell.length_c   1.000
_cell.angle_alpha   90.00
_cell.angle_beta   90.00
_cell.angle_gamma   90.00
#
_symmetry.space_group_name_H-M   'P 1'
#
loop_
_entity.id
_entity.type
_entity.pdbx_description
1 polymer ?
#
loop_
_entity_poly.entity_id
_entity_poly.type
_entity_poly.pdbx_seq_one_letter_code
_entity_poly.pdbx_strand_id
1 'polypeptide(L)'
;MEKPTVASVTADLIAEQDALDAVVAPLATEDWERATPSPRWAVRDQIGHLAFFDMTAALAIDNPEGFVTHRESFVAAAFASATSADDA
;
A
#
# COMPACT_ATOMS: atom_id res chain seq x y z
N MET A 1 -10.22 20.28 -17.32
CA MET A 1 -10.10 18.81 -17.15
C MET A 1 -11.41 18.32 -16.60
N GLU A 2 -12.00 17.28 -17.18
CA GLU A 2 -13.26 16.74 -16.69
C GLU A 2 -13.05 16.10 -15.31
N LYS A 3 -14.07 16.17 -14.44
CA LYS A 3 -13.97 15.64 -13.08
C LYS A 3 -13.99 14.11 -13.17
N PRO A 4 -13.04 13.39 -12.53
CA PRO A 4 -13.02 11.93 -12.57
C PRO A 4 -14.32 11.36 -12.01
N THR A 5 -14.82 10.32 -12.69
CA THR A 5 -15.95 9.49 -12.24
C THR A 5 -15.42 8.28 -11.49
N VAL A 6 -16.27 7.59 -10.71
CA VAL A 6 -15.89 6.31 -10.09
C VAL A 6 -15.45 5.31 -11.16
N ALA A 7 -16.19 5.19 -12.25
CA ALA A 7 -15.87 4.27 -13.34
C ALA A 7 -14.52 4.57 -14.00
N SER A 8 -14.21 5.84 -14.25
CA SER A 8 -12.92 6.21 -14.85
C SER A 8 -11.76 5.96 -13.89
N VAL A 9 -11.93 6.22 -12.58
CA VAL A 9 -10.89 5.94 -11.57
C VAL A 9 -10.68 4.43 -11.42
N THR A 10 -11.76 3.64 -11.39
CA THR A 10 -11.63 2.17 -11.32
C THR A 10 -10.94 1.60 -12.55
N ALA A 11 -11.26 2.08 -13.75
CA ALA A 11 -10.58 1.64 -14.97
C ALA A 11 -9.08 1.99 -14.97
N ASP A 12 -8.73 3.19 -14.49
CA ASP A 12 -7.35 3.65 -14.36
C ASP A 12 -6.58 2.78 -13.35
N LEU A 13 -7.16 2.53 -12.17
CA LEU A 13 -6.57 1.64 -11.16
C LEU A 13 -6.33 0.22 -11.69
N ILE A 14 -7.25 -0.35 -12.47
CA ILE A 14 -7.06 -1.67 -13.09
C ILE A 14 -5.87 -1.63 -14.05
N ALA A 15 -5.78 -0.60 -14.91
CA ALA A 15 -4.67 -0.47 -15.85
C ALA A 15 -3.32 -0.28 -15.14
N GLU A 16 -3.30 0.48 -14.03
CA GLU A 16 -2.12 0.63 -13.18
C GLU A 16 -1.68 -0.69 -12.55
N GLN A 17 -2.63 -1.50 -12.04
CA GLN A 17 -2.34 -2.82 -11.47
C GLN A 17 -1.83 -3.81 -12.53
N ASP A 18 -2.44 -3.83 -13.73
CA ASP A 18 -1.95 -4.66 -14.84
C ASP A 18 -0.51 -4.29 -15.23
N ALA A 19 -0.19 -3.00 -15.23
CA ALA A 19 1.16 -2.51 -15.51
C ALA A 19 2.15 -2.89 -14.39
N LEU A 20 1.73 -2.83 -13.13
CA LEU A 20 2.53 -3.26 -11.99
C LEU A 20 2.78 -4.77 -12.02
N ASP A 21 1.75 -5.57 -12.29
CA ASP A 21 1.84 -7.02 -12.42
C ASP A 21 2.82 -7.42 -13.52
N ALA A 22 2.83 -6.72 -14.66
CA ALA A 22 3.82 -6.98 -15.72
C ALA A 22 5.27 -6.76 -15.27
N VAL A 23 5.50 -5.87 -14.30
CA VAL A 23 6.83 -5.61 -13.71
C VAL A 23 7.18 -6.64 -12.64
N VAL A 24 6.22 -7.07 -11.83
CA VAL A 24 6.44 -7.92 -10.65
C VAL A 24 6.39 -9.41 -10.98
N ALA A 25 5.50 -9.84 -11.89
CA ALA A 25 5.32 -11.23 -12.27
C ALA A 25 6.60 -11.99 -12.72
N PRO A 26 7.57 -11.38 -13.42
CA PRO A 26 8.78 -12.08 -13.81
C PRO A 26 9.89 -12.09 -12.74
N LEU A 27 9.71 -11.41 -11.60
CA LEU A 27 10.74 -11.33 -10.57
C LEU A 27 11.00 -12.69 -9.92
N ALA A 28 12.28 -13.05 -9.79
CA ALA A 28 12.67 -14.20 -8.99
C ALA A 28 12.56 -13.87 -7.49
N THR A 29 12.53 -14.90 -6.64
CA THR A 29 12.42 -14.71 -5.18
C THR A 29 13.50 -13.79 -4.63
N GLU A 30 14.73 -13.86 -5.16
CA GLU A 30 15.86 -13.04 -4.71
C GLU A 30 15.69 -11.57 -5.08
N ASP A 31 14.97 -11.26 -6.17
CA ASP A 31 14.75 -9.89 -6.64
C ASP A 31 13.83 -9.11 -5.70
N TRP A 32 13.00 -9.79 -4.91
CA TRP A 32 12.13 -9.17 -3.90
C TRP A 32 12.94 -8.51 -2.77
N GLU A 33 14.17 -8.94 -2.53
CA GLU A 33 15.10 -8.39 -1.54
C GLU A 33 15.91 -7.20 -2.07
N ARG A 34 15.77 -6.86 -3.36
CA ARG A 34 16.54 -5.77 -3.97
C ARG A 34 16.17 -4.44 -3.35
N ALA A 35 17.19 -3.68 -2.94
CA ALA A 35 17.02 -2.34 -2.37
C ALA A 35 16.32 -1.38 -3.34
N THR A 36 15.50 -0.50 -2.81
CA THR A 36 14.82 0.57 -3.57
C THR A 36 15.41 1.94 -3.23
N PRO A 37 15.10 2.99 -4.01
CA PRO A 37 15.48 4.36 -3.66
C PRO A 37 14.93 4.84 -2.31
N SER A 38 13.89 4.18 -1.78
CA SER A 38 13.44 4.40 -0.40
C SER A 38 14.38 3.68 0.57
N PRO A 39 15.14 4.42 1.41
CA PRO A 39 16.12 3.80 2.28
C PRO A 39 15.48 2.76 3.21
N ARG A 40 16.15 1.61 3.34
CA ARG A 40 15.73 0.44 4.15
C ARG A 40 14.57 -0.38 3.57
N TRP A 41 14.00 0.00 2.44
CA TRP A 41 12.92 -0.78 1.81
C TRP A 41 13.45 -1.54 0.61
N ALA A 42 13.22 -2.85 0.62
CA ALA A 42 13.36 -3.71 -0.53
C ALA A 42 12.09 -3.67 -1.40
N VAL A 43 12.14 -4.28 -2.59
CA VAL A 43 10.97 -4.36 -3.50
C VAL A 43 9.76 -4.93 -2.77
N ARG A 44 9.92 -5.96 -1.93
CA ARG A 44 8.84 -6.52 -1.10
C ARG A 44 8.15 -5.51 -0.21
N ASP A 45 8.88 -4.55 0.33
CA ASP A 45 8.33 -3.56 1.25
C ASP A 45 7.51 -2.52 0.48
N GLN A 46 7.96 -2.14 -0.72
CA GLN A 46 7.20 -1.27 -1.62
C GLN A 46 5.88 -1.91 -2.06
N ILE A 47 5.93 -3.16 -2.54
CA ILE A 47 4.72 -3.86 -3.00
C ILE A 47 3.79 -4.15 -1.82
N GLY A 48 4.33 -4.54 -0.66
CA GLY A 48 3.54 -4.72 0.56
C GLY A 48 2.85 -3.43 1.01
N HIS A 49 3.52 -2.28 0.86
CA HIS A 49 2.94 -0.98 1.15
C HIS A 49 1.79 -0.63 0.20
N LEU A 50 1.95 -0.84 -1.11
CA LEU A 50 0.88 -0.64 -2.09
C LEU A 50 -0.33 -1.52 -1.79
N ALA A 51 -0.10 -2.83 -1.61
CA ALA A 51 -1.17 -3.78 -1.29
C ALA A 51 -1.91 -3.43 0.00
N PHE A 52 -1.20 -2.96 1.04
CA PHE A 52 -1.83 -2.50 2.27
C PHE A 52 -2.79 -1.34 2.04
N PHE A 53 -2.37 -0.32 1.28
CA PHE A 53 -3.22 0.84 1.01
C PHE A 53 -4.39 0.53 0.08
N ASP A 54 -4.21 -0.34 -0.92
CA ASP A 54 -5.29 -0.80 -1.78
C ASP A 54 -6.38 -1.53 -0.98
N MET A 55 -5.97 -2.45 -0.11
CA MET A 55 -6.90 -3.19 0.76
C MET A 55 -7.58 -2.26 1.78
N THR A 56 -6.86 -1.27 2.28
CA THR A 56 -7.41 -0.28 3.23
C THR A 56 -8.41 0.66 2.54
N ALA A 57 -8.15 1.05 1.30
CA ALA A 57 -9.08 1.83 0.48
C ALA A 57 -10.35 1.04 0.16
N ALA A 58 -10.20 -0.24 -0.22
CA ALA A 58 -11.33 -1.14 -0.43
C ALA A 58 -12.17 -1.30 0.85
N LEU A 59 -11.52 -1.46 2.02
CA LEU A 59 -12.20 -1.50 3.32
C LEU A 59 -12.99 -0.21 3.60
N ALA A 60 -12.42 0.96 3.31
CA ALA A 60 -13.10 2.23 3.51
C ALA A 60 -14.37 2.38 2.66
N ILE A 61 -14.38 1.78 1.46
CA ILE A 61 -15.52 1.78 0.55
C ILE A 61 -16.58 0.77 0.96
N ASP A 62 -16.18 -0.48 1.26
CA ASP A 62 -17.09 -1.60 1.52
C ASP A 62 -17.63 -1.58 2.96
N ASN A 63 -16.79 -1.23 3.94
CA ASN A 63 -17.14 -1.19 5.36
C ASN A 63 -16.54 0.04 6.07
N PRO A 64 -17.21 1.20 6.00
CA PRO A 64 -16.72 2.44 6.60
C PRO A 64 -16.47 2.36 8.11
N GLU A 65 -17.30 1.62 8.86
CA GLU A 65 -17.12 1.44 10.31
C GLU A 65 -15.87 0.60 10.61
N GLY A 66 -15.69 -0.50 9.87
CA GLY A 66 -14.49 -1.35 9.96
C GLY A 66 -13.21 -0.58 9.61
N PHE A 67 -13.27 0.32 8.63
CA PHE A 67 -12.16 1.21 8.31
C PHE A 67 -11.80 2.15 9.46
N VAL A 68 -12.79 2.74 10.14
CA VAL A 68 -12.52 3.62 11.30
C VAL A 68 -11.78 2.85 12.39
N THR A 69 -12.23 1.64 12.74
CA THR A 69 -11.55 0.79 13.71
C THR A 69 -10.13 0.40 13.27
N HIS A 70 -9.98 0.01 12.00
CA HIS A 70 -8.66 -0.34 11.44
C HIS A 70 -7.67 0.83 11.51
N ARG A 71 -8.12 2.03 11.13
CA ARG A 71 -7.33 3.26 11.17
C ARG A 71 -6.92 3.64 12.59
N GLU A 72 -7.84 3.56 13.56
CA GLU A 72 -7.53 3.83 14.96
C GLU A 72 -6.48 2.88 15.51
N SER A 73 -6.61 1.58 15.22
CA SER A 73 -5.61 0.57 15.60
C SER A 73 -4.24 0.84 14.96
N PHE A 74 -4.21 1.19 13.67
CA PHE A 74 -2.97 1.50 12.96
C PHE A 74 -2.25 2.71 13.55
N VAL A 75 -3.00 3.79 13.82
CA VAL A 75 -2.46 5.01 14.44
C VAL A 75 -1.89 4.71 15.83
N ALA A 76 -2.62 3.97 16.67
CA ALA A 76 -2.15 3.58 17.99
C ALA A 76 -0.84 2.77 17.93
N ALA A 77 -0.75 1.81 17.00
CA ALA A 77 0.46 1.01 16.80
C ALA A 77 1.64 1.83 16.28
N ALA A 78 1.40 2.72 15.31
CA ALA A 78 2.44 3.57 14.73
C ALA A 78 3.09 4.48 15.79
N PHE A 79 2.29 5.14 16.65
CA PHE A 79 2.81 6.01 17.69
C PHE A 79 3.43 5.26 18.89
N ALA A 80 3.02 4.03 19.16
CA ALA A 80 3.70 3.15 20.12
C ALA A 80 5.09 2.70 19.62
N SER A 81 5.25 2.49 18.31
CA SER A 81 6.55 2.16 17.70
C SER A 81 7.50 3.36 17.57
N ALA A 82 6.96 4.57 17.38
CA ALA A 82 7.75 5.79 17.31
C ALA A 82 8.42 6.16 18.64
N THR A 83 7.77 5.85 19.77
CA THR A 83 8.34 6.08 21.11
C THR A 83 9.42 5.07 21.49
N SER A 84 9.58 3.98 20.75
CA SER A 84 10.59 2.94 21.01
C SER A 84 11.78 2.98 20.03
N ALA A 85 11.74 3.83 19.01
CA ALA A 85 12.79 3.95 17.99
C ALA A 85 13.80 5.09 18.23
N ASP A 86 13.53 6.01 19.16
CA ASP A 86 14.41 7.16 19.48
C ASP A 86 15.39 6.90 20.65
N ASP A 87 15.38 5.71 21.25
CA ASP A 87 16.34 5.27 22.28
C ASP A 87 17.21 4.10 21.76
N ALA A 88 18.16 4.38 20.87
CA ALA A 88 19.27 3.46 20.53
C ALA A 88 20.50 4.21 19.98
#